data_AF-A0A094EZB9-F1
#
_entry.id   AF-A0A094EZB9-F1
#
_cell.length_a   1.000
_cell.length_b   1.000
_cell.length_c   1.000
_cell.angle_alpha   90.00
_cell.angle_beta   90.00
_cell.angle_gamma   90.00
#
_symmetry.space_group_name_H-M   'P 1'
#
loop_
_entity.id
_entity.type
_entity.pdbx_description
1 polymer ?
#
loop_
_entity_poly.entity_id
_entity_poly.type
_entity_poly.pdbx_seq_one_letter_code
_entity_poly.pdbx_strand_id
1 'polypeptide(L)'
;MASNIDERYNGLEEGKLIEAIANNEYEAVEKLLQAGVNVNKKNALGATPLYWASCVGNLDCISKLLDRGADIGATTLNEKTALHFAAQCGQAEALILLLSRGANIQATDLRERTVLHAAIEGGEDNYEVVSLLIERGADILATDVDGHTAIDYTHRSKQHNIATLLNLKRPSLLPPPKNSAQT
;
A
#
# COMPACT_ATOMS: atom_id res chain seq x y z
N MET A 1 13.28 -9.00 14.82
CA MET A 1 11.89 -9.16 15.31
C MET A 1 11.37 -10.46 14.72
N ALA A 2 11.06 -11.45 15.56
CA ALA A 2 10.58 -12.74 15.10
C ALA A 2 9.23 -12.56 14.37
N SER A 3 9.16 -13.05 13.13
CA SER A 3 7.98 -13.03 12.28
C SER A 3 6.86 -13.83 12.94
N ASN A 4 5.75 -13.18 13.26
CA ASN A 4 4.57 -13.85 13.80
C ASN A 4 3.82 -14.57 12.66
N ILE A 5 4.45 -15.60 12.09
CA ILE A 5 3.83 -16.48 11.10
C ILE A 5 2.95 -17.45 11.89
N ASP A 6 1.65 -17.33 11.68
CA ASP A 6 0.59 -18.14 12.29
C ASP A 6 0.94 -19.64 12.25
N GLU A 7 0.92 -20.31 13.41
CA GLU A 7 1.32 -21.72 13.61
C GLU A 7 0.55 -22.71 12.71
N ARG A 8 -0.56 -22.28 12.11
CA ARG A 8 -1.37 -23.04 11.14
C ARG A 8 -0.71 -23.26 9.78
N TYR A 9 0.42 -22.61 9.50
CA TYR A 9 1.17 -22.72 8.23
C TYR A 9 2.39 -23.63 8.30
N ASN A 10 2.65 -24.26 9.46
CA ASN A 10 3.69 -25.27 9.60
C ASN A 10 3.39 -26.48 8.69
N GLY A 11 3.94 -26.48 7.47
CA GLY A 11 4.04 -27.67 6.62
C GLY A 11 3.54 -27.56 5.17
N LEU A 12 2.77 -26.53 4.79
CA LEU A 12 2.26 -26.38 3.42
C LEU A 12 3.20 -25.53 2.55
N GLU A 13 3.40 -25.89 1.28
CA GLU A 13 4.33 -25.23 0.36
C GLU A 13 3.99 -23.75 0.13
N GLU A 14 2.72 -23.38 0.20
CA GLU A 14 2.25 -22.00 0.08
C GLU A 14 2.63 -21.14 1.30
N GLY A 15 2.62 -21.74 2.50
CA GLY A 15 3.12 -21.09 3.71
C GLY A 15 4.63 -20.83 3.62
N LYS A 16 5.38 -21.80 3.08
CA LYS A 16 6.82 -21.67 2.83
C LYS A 16 7.15 -20.56 1.84
N LEU A 17 6.32 -20.34 0.82
CA LEU A 17 6.55 -19.26 -0.14
C LEU A 17 6.43 -17.88 0.54
N ILE A 18 5.41 -17.70 1.39
CA ILE A 18 5.24 -16.47 2.15
C ILE A 18 6.40 -16.25 3.13
N GLU A 19 6.83 -17.28 3.85
CA GLU A 19 7.98 -17.22 4.75
C GLU A 19 9.27 -16.85 4.02
N ALA A 20 9.55 -17.53 2.90
CA ALA A 20 10.72 -17.25 2.06
C ALA A 20 10.73 -15.79 1.57
N ILE A 21 9.57 -15.26 1.15
CA ILE A 21 9.44 -13.84 0.76
C ILE A 21 9.71 -12.93 1.95
N ALA A 22 9.11 -13.19 3.11
CA ALA A 22 9.26 -12.37 4.31
C ALA A 22 10.71 -12.32 4.81
N ASN A 23 11.46 -13.41 4.63
CA ASN A 23 12.86 -13.55 5.02
C ASN A 23 13.85 -13.16 3.90
N ASN A 24 13.37 -12.75 2.72
CA ASN A 24 14.19 -12.46 1.53
C ASN A 24 15.06 -13.65 1.07
N GLU A 25 14.55 -14.87 1.17
CA GLU A 25 15.21 -16.10 0.74
C GLU A 25 15.01 -16.34 -0.77
N TYR A 26 15.68 -15.54 -1.61
CA TYR A 26 15.50 -15.53 -3.06
C TYR A 26 15.59 -16.92 -3.73
N GLU A 27 16.55 -17.76 -3.31
CA GLU A 27 16.70 -19.12 -3.84
C GLU A 27 15.51 -20.02 -3.49
N ALA A 28 14.96 -19.89 -2.28
CA ALA A 28 13.80 -20.64 -1.85
C ALA A 28 12.55 -20.18 -2.59
N VAL A 29 12.37 -18.86 -2.75
CA VAL A 29 11.31 -18.28 -3.58
C VAL A 29 11.36 -18.83 -5.00
N GLU A 30 12.53 -18.81 -5.65
CA GLU A 30 12.66 -19.29 -7.02
C GLU A 30 12.31 -20.79 -7.14
N LYS A 31 12.83 -21.64 -6.24
CA LYS A 31 12.53 -23.07 -6.23
C LYS A 31 11.04 -23.35 -6.04
N LEU A 32 10.39 -22.65 -5.10
CA LEU A 32 8.96 -22.81 -4.83
C LEU A 32 8.10 -22.36 -6.01
N LEU A 33 8.46 -21.24 -6.65
CA LEU A 33 7.74 -20.79 -7.84
C LEU A 33 7.94 -21.73 -9.04
N GLN A 34 9.11 -22.36 -9.19
CA GLN A 34 9.36 -23.39 -10.21
C GLN A 34 8.57 -24.69 -9.95
N ALA A 35 8.31 -25.02 -8.68
CA ALA A 35 7.48 -26.15 -8.29
C ALA A 35 5.98 -25.96 -8.59
N GLY A 36 5.57 -24.78 -9.06
CA GLY A 36 4.18 -24.50 -9.45
C GLY A 36 3.26 -24.17 -8.28
N VAL A 37 3.81 -23.66 -7.18
CA VAL A 37 3.04 -23.19 -6.02
C VAL A 37 2.00 -22.15 -6.46
N ASN A 38 0.78 -22.25 -5.90
CA ASN A 38 -0.30 -21.30 -6.20
C ASN A 38 0.01 -19.91 -5.62
N VAL A 39 0.43 -18.99 -6.48
CA VAL A 39 0.79 -17.60 -6.12
C VAL A 39 -0.38 -16.74 -5.60
N ASN A 40 -1.63 -17.22 -5.74
CA ASN A 40 -2.83 -16.56 -5.27
C ASN A 40 -3.41 -17.17 -3.98
N LYS A 41 -2.74 -18.18 -3.42
CA LYS A 41 -3.19 -18.76 -2.15
C LYS A 41 -3.13 -17.70 -1.06
N LYS A 42 -4.26 -17.54 -0.36
CA LYS A 42 -4.37 -16.67 0.80
C LYS A 42 -4.02 -17.42 2.08
N ASN A 43 -3.34 -16.75 3.00
CA ASN A 43 -3.14 -17.22 4.37
C ASN A 43 -4.39 -16.92 5.25
N ALA A 44 -4.27 -17.09 6.57
CA ALA A 44 -5.40 -16.99 7.50
C ALA A 44 -5.88 -15.55 7.69
N LEU A 45 -5.03 -14.59 7.34
CA LEU A 45 -5.35 -13.16 7.31
C LEU A 45 -5.87 -12.72 5.93
N GLY A 46 -6.03 -13.65 4.99
CA GLY A 46 -6.39 -13.35 3.60
C GLY A 46 -5.21 -12.84 2.77
N ALA A 47 -3.99 -12.82 3.29
CA ALA A 47 -2.83 -12.26 2.61
C ALA A 47 -2.23 -13.24 1.59
N THR A 48 -1.85 -12.73 0.42
CA THR A 48 -1.19 -13.48 -0.66
C THR A 48 0.33 -13.33 -0.61
N PRO A 49 1.12 -14.14 -1.33
CA PRO A 49 2.54 -13.87 -1.57
C PRO A 49 2.83 -12.44 -2.05
N LEU A 50 1.98 -11.90 -2.96
CA LEU A 50 2.14 -10.54 -3.50
C LEU A 50 2.02 -9.47 -2.41
N TYR A 51 1.12 -9.67 -1.44
CA TYR A 51 1.01 -8.81 -0.26
C TYR A 51 2.34 -8.71 0.50
N TRP A 52 3.01 -9.85 0.76
CA TRP A 52 4.21 -9.87 1.60
C TRP A 52 5.40 -9.27 0.87
N ALA A 53 5.55 -9.59 -0.42
CA ALA A 53 6.58 -8.99 -1.26
C ALA A 53 6.44 -7.46 -1.33
N SER A 54 5.19 -6.97 -1.33
CA SER A 54 4.88 -5.53 -1.38
C SER A 54 5.21 -4.79 -0.08
N CYS A 55 4.97 -5.38 1.10
CA CYS A 55 5.34 -4.73 2.35
C CYS A 55 6.86 -4.71 2.59
N VAL A 56 7.57 -5.77 2.18
CA VAL A 56 9.04 -5.84 2.31
C VAL A 56 9.75 -5.02 1.22
N GLY A 57 9.05 -4.65 0.14
CA GLY A 57 9.62 -3.90 -0.98
C GLY A 57 10.43 -4.74 -1.96
N ASN A 58 10.24 -6.05 -1.99
CA ASN A 58 11.02 -6.97 -2.81
C ASN A 58 10.55 -6.94 -4.28
N LEU A 59 11.11 -6.04 -5.09
CA LEU A 59 10.71 -5.78 -6.47
C LEU A 59 10.81 -6.99 -7.40
N ASP A 60 11.83 -7.84 -7.20
CA ASP A 60 12.03 -9.05 -7.97
C ASP A 60 10.92 -10.07 -7.69
N CYS A 61 10.60 -10.28 -6.40
CA CYS A 61 9.47 -11.13 -6.01
C CYS A 61 8.14 -10.58 -6.52
N ILE A 62 7.87 -9.27 -6.40
CA ILE A 62 6.66 -8.64 -6.94
C ILE A 62 6.54 -8.92 -8.44
N SER A 63 7.62 -8.69 -9.20
CA SER A 63 7.63 -8.92 -10.65
C SER A 63 7.37 -10.38 -11.00
N LYS A 64 8.10 -11.31 -10.39
CA LYS A 64 7.94 -12.76 -10.62
C LYS A 64 6.54 -13.27 -10.28
N LEU A 65 5.96 -12.80 -9.18
CA LEU A 65 4.62 -13.18 -8.77
C LEU A 65 3.57 -12.70 -9.77
N LEU A 66 3.65 -11.44 -10.20
CA LEU A 66 2.74 -10.88 -11.20
C LEU A 66 2.90 -11.55 -12.56
N ASP A 67 4.13 -11.86 -12.98
CA ASP A 67 4.42 -12.57 -14.24
C ASP A 67 3.86 -14.01 -14.22
N ARG A 68 3.68 -14.60 -13.04
CA ARG A 68 3.02 -15.90 -12.83
C ARG A 68 1.52 -15.79 -12.54
N GLY A 69 0.91 -14.64 -12.78
CA GLY A 69 -0.53 -14.45 -12.67
C GLY A 69 -1.03 -14.21 -11.25
N ALA A 70 -0.20 -13.66 -10.37
CA ALA A 70 -0.70 -13.14 -9.11
C ALA A 70 -1.74 -12.04 -9.36
N ASP A 71 -2.88 -12.13 -8.68
CA ASP A 71 -3.98 -11.18 -8.77
C ASP A 71 -3.59 -9.90 -8.01
N ILE A 72 -3.34 -8.83 -8.77
CA ILE A 72 -2.96 -7.52 -8.25
C ILE A 72 -4.09 -6.85 -7.46
N GLY A 73 -5.34 -7.24 -7.72
CA GLY A 73 -6.53 -6.77 -7.02
C GLY A 73 -6.90 -7.62 -5.79
N ALA A 74 -6.16 -8.71 -5.52
CA ALA A 74 -6.45 -9.57 -4.39
C ALA A 74 -6.39 -8.82 -3.07
N THR A 75 -7.41 -9.03 -2.24
CA THR A 75 -7.56 -8.37 -0.95
C THR A 75 -7.41 -9.31 0.23
N THR A 76 -6.94 -8.77 1.36
CA THR A 76 -6.97 -9.44 2.67
C THR A 76 -8.39 -9.53 3.23
N LEU A 77 -8.55 -10.14 4.42
CA LEU A 77 -9.82 -10.11 5.14
C LEU A 77 -10.30 -8.69 5.49
N ASN A 78 -9.39 -7.72 5.56
CA ASN A 78 -9.72 -6.31 5.78
C ASN A 78 -9.88 -5.53 4.47
N GLU A 79 -10.04 -6.21 3.34
CA GLU A 79 -10.13 -5.62 1.99
C GLU A 79 -8.89 -4.83 1.52
N LYS A 80 -7.81 -4.79 2.31
CA LYS A 80 -6.55 -4.17 1.89
C LYS A 80 -5.88 -4.95 0.74
N THR A 81 -5.45 -4.23 -0.30
CA THR A 81 -4.68 -4.73 -1.46
C THR A 81 -3.16 -4.69 -1.21
N ALA A 82 -2.37 -5.32 -2.08
CA ALA A 82 -0.91 -5.20 -2.07
C ALA A 82 -0.40 -3.74 -2.09
N LEU A 83 -1.12 -2.86 -2.80
CA LEU A 83 -0.78 -1.43 -2.90
C LEU A 83 -0.96 -0.69 -1.56
N HIS A 84 -1.97 -1.04 -0.76
CA HIS A 84 -2.13 -0.48 0.59
C HIS A 84 -0.92 -0.80 1.48
N PHE A 85 -0.36 -2.01 1.36
CA PHE A 85 0.76 -2.43 2.19
C PHE A 85 2.09 -1.85 1.72
N ALA A 86 2.35 -1.77 0.41
CA ALA A 86 3.50 -1.02 -0.09
C ALA A 86 3.44 0.43 0.40
N ALA A 87 2.25 1.05 0.37
CA ALA A 87 2.05 2.39 0.86
C ALA A 87 2.29 2.52 2.38
N GLN A 88 1.67 1.66 3.18
CA GLN A 88 1.80 1.66 4.64
C GLN A 88 3.23 1.37 5.12
N CYS A 89 3.93 0.45 4.45
CA CYS A 89 5.31 0.07 4.78
C CYS A 89 6.37 1.00 4.15
N GLY A 90 5.98 2.10 3.48
CA GLY A 90 6.92 3.10 2.95
C GLY A 90 7.67 2.69 1.68
N GLN A 91 7.22 1.66 0.96
CA GLN A 91 7.93 1.04 -0.15
C GLN A 91 7.64 1.76 -1.48
N ALA A 92 8.31 2.88 -1.73
CA ALA A 92 8.07 3.75 -2.89
C ALA A 92 8.25 3.02 -4.24
N GLU A 93 9.32 2.26 -4.42
CA GLU A 93 9.58 1.53 -5.67
C GLU A 93 8.58 0.39 -5.90
N ALA A 94 8.18 -0.29 -4.83
CA ALA A 94 7.14 -1.32 -4.90
C ALA A 94 5.79 -0.70 -5.29
N LEU A 95 5.47 0.47 -4.73
CA LEU A 95 4.28 1.24 -5.10
C LEU A 95 4.31 1.62 -6.59
N ILE A 96 5.44 2.15 -7.09
CA ILE A 96 5.62 2.48 -8.52
C ILE A 96 5.39 1.24 -9.38
N LEU A 97 6.01 0.12 -9.02
CA LEU A 97 5.89 -1.12 -9.77
C LEU A 97 4.45 -1.61 -9.80
N LEU A 98 3.76 -1.69 -8.66
CA LEU A 98 2.36 -2.11 -8.59
C LEU A 98 1.44 -1.21 -9.41
N LEU A 99 1.60 0.11 -9.32
CA LEU A 99 0.84 1.07 -10.14
C LEU A 99 1.11 0.87 -11.65
N SER A 100 2.37 0.64 -12.04
CA SER A 100 2.73 0.36 -13.44
C SER A 100 2.12 -0.93 -13.98
N ARG A 101 1.81 -1.88 -13.08
CA ARG A 101 1.17 -3.16 -13.37
C ARG A 101 -0.36 -3.11 -13.26
N GLY A 102 -0.95 -1.93 -13.06
CA GLY A 102 -2.40 -1.70 -13.07
C GLY A 102 -3.10 -1.79 -11.71
N ALA A 103 -2.36 -1.68 -10.60
CA ALA A 103 -2.97 -1.60 -9.28
C ALA A 103 -3.89 -0.36 -9.18
N ASN A 104 -5.07 -0.53 -8.58
CA ASN A 104 -6.02 0.57 -8.39
C ASN A 104 -5.55 1.51 -7.26
N ILE A 105 -5.15 2.73 -7.62
CA ILE A 105 -4.74 3.77 -6.66
C ILE A 105 -5.87 4.23 -5.73
N GLN A 106 -7.13 4.10 -6.17
CA GLN A 106 -8.33 4.44 -5.40
C GLN A 106 -8.93 3.23 -4.69
N ALA A 107 -8.21 2.11 -4.59
CA ALA A 107 -8.67 0.97 -3.81
C ALA A 107 -8.92 1.39 -2.36
N THR A 108 -9.97 0.83 -1.76
CA THR A 108 -10.35 1.07 -0.37
C THR A 108 -10.34 -0.23 0.43
N ASP A 109 -10.08 -0.12 1.72
CA ASP A 109 -10.23 -1.23 2.67
C ASP A 109 -11.65 -1.28 3.28
N LEU A 110 -11.92 -2.20 4.21
CA LEU A 110 -13.23 -2.37 4.85
C LEU A 110 -13.74 -1.13 5.61
N ARG A 111 -12.85 -0.17 5.91
CA ARG A 111 -13.18 1.10 6.53
C ARG A 111 -13.21 2.24 5.52
N GLU A 112 -13.34 1.94 4.24
CA GLU A 112 -13.30 2.90 3.13
C GLU A 112 -11.98 3.71 3.09
N ARG A 113 -10.93 3.24 3.77
CA ARG A 113 -9.64 3.93 3.76
C ARG A 113 -8.94 3.63 2.45
N THR A 114 -8.59 4.70 1.74
CA THR A 114 -7.79 4.60 0.51
C THR A 114 -6.32 4.24 0.79
N VAL A 115 -5.59 3.92 -0.28
CA VAL A 115 -4.13 3.74 -0.25
C VAL A 115 -3.41 4.96 0.34
N LEU A 116 -3.91 6.18 0.10
CA LEU A 116 -3.34 7.40 0.66
C LEU A 116 -3.50 7.46 2.18
N HIS A 117 -4.64 7.05 2.74
CA HIS A 117 -4.82 6.95 4.19
C HIS A 117 -3.82 5.95 4.79
N ALA A 118 -3.63 4.80 4.13
CA ALA A 118 -2.68 3.78 4.58
C ALA A 118 -1.22 4.28 4.59
N ALA A 119 -0.82 5.08 3.59
CA ALA A 119 0.50 5.70 3.56
C ALA A 119 0.76 6.60 4.77
N ILE A 120 -0.23 7.40 5.16
CA ILE A 120 -0.14 8.35 6.28
C ILE A 120 -0.17 7.62 7.63
N GLU A 121 -0.98 6.57 7.76
CA GLU A 121 -0.99 5.67 8.93
C GLU A 121 0.36 4.99 9.16
N GLY A 122 1.14 4.78 8.09
CA GLY A 122 2.48 4.18 8.15
C GLY A 122 3.56 5.05 8.79
N GLY A 123 3.35 6.36 8.96
CA GLY A 123 4.27 7.24 9.69
C GLY A 123 4.87 8.38 8.88
N GLU A 124 5.78 9.13 9.52
CA GLU A 124 6.40 10.33 8.96
C GLU A 124 7.40 10.06 7.84
N ASP A 125 8.04 8.88 7.86
CA ASP A 125 9.02 8.45 6.85
C ASP A 125 8.37 8.16 5.49
N ASN A 126 7.05 8.04 5.43
CA ASN A 126 6.30 7.77 4.20
C ASN A 126 6.05 9.01 3.33
N TYR A 127 6.75 10.12 3.58
CA TYR A 127 6.59 11.37 2.82
C TYR A 127 6.71 11.15 1.30
N GLU A 128 7.71 10.38 0.86
CA GLU A 128 7.93 10.09 -0.56
C GLU A 128 6.75 9.32 -1.18
N VAL A 129 6.27 8.29 -0.48
CA VAL A 129 5.08 7.52 -0.89
C VAL A 129 3.85 8.41 -0.98
N VAL A 130 3.63 9.29 -0.01
CA VAL A 130 2.49 10.23 -0.02
C VAL A 130 2.59 11.19 -1.21
N SER A 131 3.77 11.78 -1.45
CA SER A 131 3.99 12.67 -2.61
C SER A 131 3.70 11.96 -3.92
N LEU A 132 4.23 10.74 -4.06
CA LEU A 132 4.02 9.91 -5.24
C LEU A 132 2.54 9.58 -5.46
N LEU A 133 1.81 9.20 -4.42
CA LEU A 133 0.37 8.92 -4.53
C LEU A 133 -0.41 10.15 -5.01
N ILE A 134 -0.13 11.33 -4.45
CA ILE A 134 -0.77 12.58 -4.86
C ILE A 134 -0.43 12.92 -6.32
N GLU A 135 0.84 12.80 -6.71
CA GLU A 135 1.30 13.03 -8.09
C GLU A 135 0.65 12.07 -9.10
N ARG A 136 0.33 10.85 -8.67
CA ARG A 136 -0.36 9.83 -9.47
C ARG A 136 -1.88 9.92 -9.41
N GLY A 137 -2.42 10.96 -8.76
CA GLY A 137 -3.84 11.28 -8.77
C GLY A 137 -4.67 10.56 -7.70
N ALA A 138 -4.06 10.15 -6.58
CA ALA A 138 -4.82 9.70 -5.41
C ALA A 138 -5.76 10.82 -4.94
N ASP A 139 -7.01 10.46 -4.60
CA ASP A 139 -7.98 11.45 -4.13
C ASP A 139 -7.66 11.84 -2.67
N ILE A 140 -7.20 13.08 -2.50
CA ILE A 140 -6.87 13.66 -1.19
C ILE A 140 -8.11 14.04 -0.37
N LEU A 141 -9.29 14.10 -1.00
CA LEU A 141 -10.58 14.46 -0.38
C LEU A 141 -11.45 13.23 -0.09
N ALA A 142 -11.05 12.03 -0.53
CA ALA A 142 -11.72 10.80 -0.18
C ALA A 142 -11.77 10.65 1.34
N THR A 143 -12.90 10.17 1.85
CA THR A 143 -13.14 9.96 3.28
C THR A 143 -13.24 8.49 3.62
N ASP A 144 -12.79 8.13 4.82
CA ASP A 144 -13.11 6.83 5.42
C ASP A 144 -14.57 6.77 5.91
N VAL A 145 -14.98 5.63 6.47
CA VAL A 145 -16.34 5.40 7.01
C VAL A 145 -16.76 6.40 8.10
N ASP A 146 -15.80 7.05 8.76
CA ASP A 146 -16.06 8.04 9.81
C ASP A 146 -16.03 9.48 9.28
N GLY A 147 -15.84 9.67 7.97
CA GLY A 147 -15.77 10.98 7.33
C GLY A 147 -14.40 11.64 7.41
N HIS A 148 -13.35 10.93 7.83
CA HIS A 148 -12.00 11.47 7.92
C HIS A 148 -11.29 11.41 6.56
N THR A 149 -10.70 12.53 6.16
CA THR A 149 -9.86 12.64 4.96
C THR A 149 -8.40 12.34 5.26
N ALA A 150 -7.56 12.26 4.22
CA ALA A 150 -6.12 12.06 4.35
C ALA A 150 -5.44 13.08 5.32
N ILE A 151 -5.89 14.34 5.34
CA ILE A 151 -5.31 15.35 6.25
C ILE A 151 -5.70 15.10 7.71
N ASP A 152 -6.85 14.49 7.98
CA ASP A 152 -7.30 14.17 9.33
C ASP A 152 -6.48 13.03 9.96
N TYR A 153 -5.88 12.18 9.12
CA TYR A 153 -4.91 11.16 9.53
C TYR A 153 -3.53 11.73 9.89
N THR A 154 -3.27 13.03 9.61
CA THR A 154 -2.00 13.63 9.96
C THR A 154 -1.91 13.95 11.45
N HIS A 155 -1.03 13.25 12.17
CA HIS A 155 -0.78 13.57 13.58
C HIS A 155 -0.04 14.91 13.69
N ARG A 156 -0.72 15.93 14.24
CA ARG A 156 -0.27 17.34 14.29
C ARG A 156 1.17 17.58 14.76
N SER A 157 1.76 16.68 15.55
CA SER A 157 3.12 16.86 16.11
C SER A 157 4.23 16.12 15.37
N LYS A 158 3.92 15.13 14.51
CA LYS A 158 4.93 14.27 13.87
C LYS A 158 4.91 14.35 12.34
N GLN A 159 3.74 14.56 11.74
CA GLN A 159 3.58 14.51 10.28
C GLN A 159 3.41 15.90 9.65
N HIS A 160 4.11 16.92 10.17
CA HIS A 160 3.95 18.31 9.72
C HIS A 160 4.22 18.50 8.22
N ASN A 161 5.22 17.81 7.68
CA ASN A 161 5.56 17.89 6.24
C ASN A 161 4.46 17.29 5.36
N ILE A 162 3.88 16.15 5.76
CA ILE A 162 2.77 15.50 5.05
C ILE A 162 1.52 16.39 5.10
N ALA A 163 1.18 16.96 6.26
CA ALA A 163 0.06 17.88 6.39
C ALA A 163 0.24 19.13 5.51
N THR A 164 1.47 19.66 5.46
CA THR A 164 1.80 20.80 4.60
C THR A 164 1.65 20.45 3.12
N LEU A 165 2.13 19.27 2.70
CA LEU A 165 1.99 18.76 1.34
C LEU A 165 0.52 18.63 0.93
N LEU A 166 -0.32 18.03 1.77
CA LEU A 166 -1.76 17.88 1.51
C LEU A 166 -2.45 19.24 1.40
N ASN A 167 -2.14 20.20 2.28
CA ASN A 167 -2.69 21.55 2.22
C ASN A 167 -2.29 22.28 0.93
N LEU A 168 -1.04 22.14 0.49
CA LEU A 168 -0.55 22.76 -0.74
C LEU A 168 -1.23 22.21 -1.99
N LYS A 169 -1.57 20.90 -1.97
CA LYS A 169 -2.18 20.20 -3.10
C LYS A 169 -3.71 20.22 -3.08
N ARG A 170 -4.32 20.74 -2.02
CA ARG A 170 -5.76 20.96 -1.94
C ARG A 170 -6.21 21.95 -3.02
N PRO A 171 -7.22 21.63 -3.85
CA PRO A 171 -7.78 22.58 -4.81
C PRO A 171 -8.16 23.86 -4.07
N SER A 172 -7.66 25.00 -4.56
CA SER A 172 -7.88 26.32 -3.97
C SER A 172 -9.37 26.65 -3.93
N LEU A 173 -9.99 26.39 -2.77
CA LEU A 173 -11.32 26.87 -2.38
C LEU A 173 -11.25 28.29 -1.79
N LEU A 174 -10.17 29.05 -2.06
CA LEU A 174 -10.16 30.48 -1.82
C LEU A 174 -10.91 31.14 -2.98
N PRO A 175 -12.11 31.71 -2.76
CA PRO A 175 -12.66 32.62 -3.75
C PRO A 175 -11.62 33.71 -4.03
N PRO A 176 -11.47 34.17 -5.28
CA PRO A 176 -10.54 35.24 -5.59
C PRO A 176 -10.81 36.42 -4.65
N PRO A 177 -9.76 37.11 -4.15
CA PRO A 177 -9.96 38.26 -3.27
C PRO A 177 -10.93 39.20 -3.98
N LYS A 178 -12.03 39.54 -3.30
CA LYS A 178 -12.97 40.54 -3.81
C LYS A 178 -12.15 41.79 -4.07
N ASN A 179 -11.92 42.09 -5.34
CA ASN A 179 -11.20 43.26 -5.75
C ASN A 179 -12.09 44.44 -5.34
N SER A 180 -11.84 45.01 -4.16
CA SER A 180 -12.45 46.24 -3.71
C SER A 180 -11.78 47.38 -4.48
N ALA A 181 -12.09 47.46 -5.76
CA ALA A 181 -11.70 48.57 -6.61
C ALA A 181 -12.90 49.52 -6.75
N GLN A 182 -12.80 50.64 -6.03
CA GLN A 182 -13.10 52.01 -6.48
C GLN A 182 -14.58 52.41 -6.61
N THR A 183 -15.09 53.08 -5.56
CA THR A 183 -15.79 54.36 -5.72
C THR A 183 -14.81 55.48 -5.98
#